data_AF-A0A849AXM7-F1
#
_entry.id   AF-A0A849AXM7-F1
#
_cell.length_a   1.000
_cell.length_b   1.000
_cell.length_c   1.000
_cell.angle_alpha   90.00
_cell.angle_beta   90.00
_cell.angle_gamma   90.00
#
_symmetry.space_group_name_H-M   'P 1'
#
loop_
_entity.id
_entity.type
_entity.pdbx_description
1 polymer ?
#
loop_
_entity_poly.entity_id
_entity_poly.type
_entity_poly.pdbx_seq_one_letter_code
_entity_poly.pdbx_strand_id
1 'polypeptide(L)'
;MLITIDDVKAWGNDIDDDELTMIETLIAAASDAITSAAGCPIAYRESTVRVIGLPDRLLELPGLPIDTVHEVHVNDTLLDARAYAVVSQGIYRNDGWSCGHHLPEIHVRYSHGLKQVPADVKALAVGMVTAGLHEVREGSWSIRNGGLSSVSIDDYRESYATTGESTEMVTPMSLPSRTRAWLRARFGGGATVVGML
;
A
#
# COMPACT_ATOMS: atom_id res chain seq x y z
N MET A 1 -7.40 -5.78 1.92
CA MET A 1 -7.89 -5.04 3.10
C MET A 1 -6.85 -5.11 4.21
N LEU A 2 -6.57 -4.00 4.90
CA LEU A 2 -5.58 -3.96 6.00
C LEU A 2 -6.20 -4.16 7.39
N ILE A 3 -7.46 -3.77 7.54
CA ILE A 3 -8.25 -3.89 8.77
C ILE A 3 -9.67 -4.37 8.43
N THR A 4 -10.41 -4.78 9.44
CA THR A 4 -11.81 -5.23 9.40
C THR A 4 -12.70 -4.32 10.25
N ILE A 5 -14.02 -4.46 10.15
CA ILE A 5 -14.97 -3.75 11.02
C ILE A 5 -14.71 -4.08 12.50
N ASP A 6 -14.36 -5.33 12.81
CA ASP A 6 -14.07 -5.74 14.18
C ASP A 6 -12.83 -5.03 14.75
N ASP A 7 -11.81 -4.75 13.93
CA ASP A 7 -10.65 -3.95 14.34
C ASP A 7 -11.08 -2.52 14.71
N VAL A 8 -12.06 -1.94 14.00
CA VAL A 8 -12.61 -0.59 14.28
C VAL A 8 -13.43 -0.59 15.56
N LYS A 9 -14.27 -1.61 15.78
CA LYS A 9 -15.06 -1.81 17.02
C LYS A 9 -14.16 -1.98 18.24
N ALA A 10 -13.09 -2.77 18.10
CA ALA A 10 -12.13 -3.03 19.18
C ALA A 10 -11.41 -1.76 19.67
N TRP A 11 -11.39 -0.70 18.88
CA TRP A 11 -10.82 0.60 19.23
C TRP A 11 -11.79 1.55 19.96
N GLY A 12 -12.99 1.06 20.32
CA GLY A 12 -13.94 1.79 21.14
C GLY A 12 -14.94 2.65 20.36
N ASN A 13 -15.05 2.44 19.04
CA ASN A 13 -16.08 3.09 18.24
C ASN A 13 -17.41 2.34 18.41
N ASP A 14 -18.44 3.05 18.87
CA ASP A 14 -19.81 2.58 18.78
C ASP A 14 -20.24 2.65 17.31
N ILE A 15 -20.70 1.53 16.76
CA ILE A 15 -21.00 1.38 15.32
C ILE A 15 -22.41 0.84 15.20
N ASP A 16 -23.29 1.64 14.61
CA ASP A 16 -24.64 1.22 14.28
C ASP A 16 -24.64 0.37 13.00
N ASP A 17 -25.59 -0.55 12.88
CA ASP A 17 -25.70 -1.44 11.70
C ASP A 17 -25.91 -0.64 10.40
N ASP A 18 -26.55 0.51 10.48
CA ASP A 18 -26.79 1.42 9.34
C ASP A 18 -25.50 2.07 8.82
N GLU A 19 -24.44 2.12 9.63
CA GLU A 19 -23.14 2.72 9.26
C GLU A 19 -22.18 1.70 8.63
N LEU A 20 -22.49 0.40 8.62
CA LEU A 20 -21.56 -0.66 8.21
C LEU A 20 -21.05 -0.47 6.77
N THR A 21 -21.95 -0.19 5.82
CA THR A 21 -21.58 0.04 4.40
C THR A 21 -20.63 1.23 4.25
N MET A 22 -20.84 2.29 5.04
CA MET A 22 -19.99 3.47 5.04
C MET A 22 -18.61 3.13 5.60
N ILE A 23 -18.55 2.40 6.71
CA ILE A 23 -17.30 1.99 7.36
C ILE A 23 -16.50 1.07 6.45
N GLU A 24 -17.13 0.14 5.73
CA GLU A 24 -16.45 -0.68 4.71
C GLU A 24 -15.82 0.18 3.61
N THR A 25 -16.52 1.22 3.17
CA THR A 25 -16.01 2.17 2.18
C THR A 25 -14.81 2.96 2.72
N LEU A 26 -14.87 3.43 3.97
CA LEU A 26 -13.76 4.12 4.63
C LEU A 26 -12.56 3.19 4.85
N ILE A 27 -12.79 1.94 5.22
CA ILE A 27 -11.74 0.91 5.36
C ILE A 27 -11.06 0.65 4.01
N ALA A 28 -11.84 0.56 2.92
CA ALA A 28 -11.30 0.41 1.58
C ALA A 28 -10.41 1.61 1.20
N ALA A 29 -10.90 2.83 1.41
CA ALA A 29 -10.17 4.05 1.12
C ALA A 29 -8.89 4.20 1.94
N ALA A 30 -8.94 3.92 3.24
CA ALA A 30 -7.76 3.93 4.11
C ALA A 30 -6.74 2.87 3.70
N SER A 31 -7.21 1.66 3.40
CA SER A 31 -6.36 0.55 2.93
C SER A 31 -5.64 0.90 1.63
N ASP A 32 -6.36 1.51 0.68
CA ASP A 32 -5.80 1.93 -0.60
C ASP A 32 -4.78 3.07 -0.43
N ALA A 33 -5.11 4.10 0.35
CA ALA A 33 -4.20 5.21 0.63
C ALA A 33 -2.87 4.74 1.25
N ILE A 34 -2.93 3.82 2.22
CA ILE A 34 -1.74 3.25 2.87
C ILE A 34 -0.94 2.37 1.89
N THR A 35 -1.62 1.52 1.13
CA THR A 35 -0.96 0.60 0.17
C THR A 35 -0.30 1.37 -0.98
N SER A 36 -0.98 2.39 -1.50
CA SER A 36 -0.46 3.31 -2.50
C SER A 36 0.74 4.10 -1.98
N ALA A 37 0.66 4.58 -0.72
CA ALA A 37 1.79 5.22 -0.07
C ALA A 37 2.99 4.26 0.13
N ALA A 38 2.76 2.99 0.40
CA ALA A 38 3.80 1.97 0.48
C ALA A 38 4.40 1.60 -0.89
N GLY A 39 3.66 1.80 -1.98
CA GLY A 39 4.07 1.44 -3.35
C GLY A 39 3.92 -0.05 -3.68
N CYS A 40 3.49 -0.86 -2.71
CA CYS A 40 3.25 -2.29 -2.87
C CYS A 40 2.22 -2.81 -1.84
N PRO A 41 1.62 -3.97 -2.07
CA PRO A 41 0.76 -4.66 -1.10
C PRO A 41 1.51 -4.97 0.21
N ILE A 42 0.91 -4.58 1.34
CA ILE A 42 1.45 -4.87 2.69
C ILE A 42 0.91 -6.22 3.21
N ALA A 43 -0.39 -6.46 3.01
CA ALA A 43 -1.04 -7.69 3.45
C ALA A 43 -0.74 -8.85 2.49
N TYR A 44 -0.70 -10.07 3.04
CA TYR A 44 -0.47 -11.28 2.27
C TYR A 44 -1.47 -11.44 1.12
N ARG A 45 -0.95 -11.66 -0.09
CA ARG A 45 -1.76 -11.93 -1.28
C ARG A 45 -0.98 -12.68 -2.35
N GLU A 46 -1.70 -13.17 -3.35
CA GLU A 46 -1.11 -13.61 -4.60
C GLU A 46 -1.08 -12.46 -5.61
N SER A 47 -0.05 -12.40 -6.44
CA SER A 47 0.08 -11.42 -7.52
C SER A 47 0.83 -12.01 -8.71
N THR A 48 0.59 -11.41 -9.87
CA THR A 48 1.35 -11.68 -11.09
C THR A 48 2.04 -10.40 -11.53
N VAL A 49 3.33 -10.47 -11.84
CA VAL A 49 4.12 -9.32 -12.29
C VAL A 49 4.86 -9.63 -13.58
N ARG A 50 5.05 -8.58 -14.37
CA ARG A 50 5.88 -8.59 -15.58
C ARG A 50 7.08 -7.70 -15.35
N VAL A 51 8.26 -8.26 -15.49
CA VAL A 51 9.55 -7.59 -15.24
C VAL A 51 10.53 -7.93 -16.34
N ILE A 52 11.43 -7.00 -16.65
CA ILE A 52 12.48 -7.23 -17.63
C ILE A 52 13.62 -7.97 -16.95
N GLY A 53 14.08 -9.06 -17.55
CA GLY A 53 15.27 -9.77 -17.13
C GLY A 53 16.53 -8.95 -17.40
N LEU A 54 17.21 -8.57 -16.33
CA LEU A 54 18.51 -7.92 -16.35
C LEU A 54 19.64 -8.97 -16.22
N PRO A 55 20.90 -8.62 -16.52
CA PRO A 55 22.02 -9.55 -16.35
C PRO A 55 22.30 -9.89 -14.88
N ASP A 56 21.64 -9.22 -13.95
CA ASP A 56 21.72 -9.49 -12.52
C ASP A 56 21.23 -10.90 -12.19
N ARG A 57 21.75 -11.44 -11.08
CA ARG A 57 21.37 -12.77 -10.58
C ARG A 57 20.09 -12.73 -9.74
N LEU A 58 19.84 -11.61 -9.08
CA LEU A 58 18.65 -11.40 -8.29
C LEU A 58 17.63 -10.64 -9.13
N LEU A 59 16.48 -11.25 -9.34
CA LEU A 59 15.29 -10.57 -9.85
C LEU A 59 14.48 -10.11 -8.64
N GLU A 60 14.51 -8.82 -8.38
CA GLU A 60 13.74 -8.21 -7.31
C GLU A 60 12.25 -8.22 -7.66
N LEU A 61 11.44 -8.73 -6.73
CA LEU A 61 9.99 -8.76 -6.88
C LEU A 61 9.33 -7.74 -5.96
N PRO A 62 8.23 -7.13 -6.40
CA PRO A 62 7.51 -6.15 -5.61
C PRO A 62 6.69 -6.82 -4.50
N GLY A 63 6.46 -6.09 -3.41
CA GLY A 63 5.67 -6.60 -2.27
C GLY A 63 6.46 -7.60 -1.44
N LEU A 64 7.13 -7.11 -0.40
CA LEU A 64 7.97 -7.94 0.47
C LEU A 64 7.22 -8.30 1.77
N PRO A 65 7.51 -9.46 2.39
CA PRO A 65 8.40 -10.53 1.93
C PRO A 65 7.76 -11.44 0.89
N ILE A 66 8.58 -12.03 0.02
CA ILE A 66 8.16 -13.12 -0.86
C ILE A 66 8.06 -14.42 -0.05
N ASP A 67 6.90 -15.08 -0.09
CA ASP A 67 6.65 -16.33 0.64
C ASP A 67 6.80 -17.54 -0.29
N THR A 68 6.04 -17.56 -1.40
CA THR A 68 6.01 -18.69 -2.33
C THR A 68 5.99 -18.19 -3.77
N VAL A 69 6.81 -18.75 -4.65
CA VAL A 69 6.71 -18.53 -6.10
C VAL A 69 6.02 -19.73 -6.73
N HIS A 70 4.92 -19.49 -7.43
CA HIS A 70 4.10 -20.52 -8.05
C HIS A 70 4.66 -20.88 -9.42
N GLU A 71 4.86 -19.89 -10.29
CA GLU A 71 5.27 -20.06 -11.67
C GLU A 71 6.16 -18.89 -12.12
N VAL A 72 7.16 -19.21 -12.95
CA VAL A 72 8.04 -18.22 -13.59
C VAL A 72 8.10 -18.55 -15.08
N HIS A 73 7.73 -17.59 -15.92
CA HIS A 73 7.86 -17.70 -17.37
C HIS A 73 8.94 -16.75 -17.85
N VAL A 74 9.78 -17.20 -18.78
CA VAL A 74 10.77 -16.37 -19.49
C VAL A 74 10.41 -16.40 -20.96
N ASN A 75 9.99 -15.25 -21.52
CA ASN A 75 9.42 -15.15 -22.87
C ASN A 75 8.35 -16.23 -23.12
N ASP A 76 7.34 -16.26 -22.24
CA ASP A 76 6.22 -17.22 -22.22
C ASP A 76 6.58 -18.69 -21.97
N THR A 77 7.87 -19.03 -21.87
CA THR A 77 8.32 -20.40 -21.57
C THR A 77 8.43 -20.63 -20.07
N LEU A 78 7.74 -21.64 -19.55
CA LEU A 78 7.81 -22.01 -18.13
C LEU A 78 9.23 -22.45 -17.77
N LEU A 79 9.79 -21.83 -16.73
CA LEU A 79 11.12 -22.13 -16.19
C LEU A 79 11.02 -23.25 -15.14
N ASP A 80 11.95 -24.21 -15.19
CA ASP A 80 12.05 -25.28 -14.18
C ASP A 80 12.33 -24.67 -12.80
N ALA A 81 11.58 -25.08 -11.78
CA ALA A 81 11.75 -24.65 -10.39
C ALA A 81 13.15 -24.95 -9.82
N ARG A 82 13.91 -25.90 -10.42
CA ARG A 82 15.30 -26.19 -10.05
C ARG A 82 16.31 -25.18 -10.59
N ALA A 83 15.92 -24.35 -11.55
CA ALA A 83 16.80 -23.37 -12.19
C ALA A 83 16.97 -22.08 -11.35
N TYR A 84 16.19 -21.91 -10.29
CA TYR A 84 16.22 -20.72 -9.45
C TYR A 84 16.00 -21.06 -7.97
N ALA A 85 16.32 -20.11 -7.10
CA ALA A 85 16.04 -20.16 -5.68
C ALA A 85 15.18 -18.95 -5.28
N VAL A 86 14.16 -19.18 -4.48
CA VAL A 86 13.33 -18.10 -3.91
C VAL A 86 14.03 -17.51 -2.69
N VAL A 87 14.15 -16.20 -2.64
CA VAL A 87 14.69 -15.44 -1.51
C VAL A 87 13.67 -14.39 -1.07
N SER A 88 13.84 -13.82 0.13
CA SER A 88 12.86 -12.89 0.69
C SER A 88 12.60 -11.65 -0.18
N GLN A 89 13.56 -11.27 -1.03
CA GLN A 89 13.54 -10.10 -1.91
C GLN A 89 13.07 -10.42 -3.35
N GLY A 90 12.94 -11.70 -3.71
CA GLY A 90 12.64 -12.09 -5.08
C GLY A 90 13.20 -13.45 -5.46
N ILE A 91 13.75 -13.55 -6.67
CA ILE A 91 14.21 -14.83 -7.23
C ILE A 91 15.66 -14.73 -7.65
N TYR A 92 16.49 -15.63 -7.11
CA TYR A 92 17.89 -15.76 -7.47
C TYR A 92 18.08 -16.82 -8.54
N ARG A 93 18.86 -16.50 -9.58
CA ARG A 93 19.29 -17.43 -10.62
C ARG A 93 20.80 -17.31 -10.85
N ASN A 94 21.50 -18.44 -10.81
CA ASN A 94 22.97 -18.44 -10.85
C ASN A 94 23.53 -17.88 -12.17
N ASP A 95 22.87 -18.18 -13.29
CA ASP A 95 23.29 -17.76 -14.63
C ASP A 95 22.84 -16.34 -15.00
N GLY A 96 22.17 -15.63 -14.09
CA GLY A 96 21.51 -14.36 -14.37
C GLY A 96 20.18 -14.51 -15.10
N TRP A 97 19.51 -13.39 -15.35
CA TRP A 97 18.21 -13.36 -16.03
C TRP A 97 18.29 -12.97 -17.50
N SER A 98 19.44 -12.49 -17.98
CA SER A 98 19.65 -12.13 -19.37
C SER A 98 21.05 -12.52 -19.85
N CYS A 99 21.21 -12.69 -21.16
CA CYS A 99 22.49 -12.99 -21.79
C CYS A 99 22.72 -12.07 -22.99
N GLY A 100 23.87 -11.38 -23.01
CA GLY A 100 24.24 -10.47 -24.10
C GLY A 100 23.27 -9.28 -24.21
N HIS A 101 22.81 -8.99 -25.43
CA HIS A 101 21.90 -7.87 -25.73
C HIS A 101 20.41 -8.24 -25.69
N HIS A 102 20.08 -9.47 -25.27
CA HIS A 102 18.70 -9.93 -25.20
C HIS A 102 18.14 -9.69 -23.79
N LEU A 103 17.05 -8.92 -23.68
CA LEU A 103 16.36 -8.63 -22.42
C LEU A 103 15.03 -9.40 -22.40
N PRO A 104 14.95 -10.58 -21.79
CA PRO A 104 13.73 -11.37 -21.80
C PRO A 104 12.65 -10.74 -20.92
N GLU A 105 11.39 -10.94 -21.28
CA GLU A 105 10.26 -10.61 -20.42
C GLU A 105 10.02 -11.78 -19.45
N ILE A 106 9.96 -11.48 -18.15
CA ILE A 106 9.76 -12.47 -17.10
C ILE A 106 8.40 -12.24 -16.47
N HIS A 107 7.56 -13.26 -16.47
CA HIS A 107 6.29 -13.24 -15.75
C HIS A 107 6.40 -14.12 -14.53
N VAL A 108 6.06 -13.57 -13.36
CA VAL A 108 6.14 -14.30 -12.10
C VAL A 108 4.78 -14.27 -11.42
N ARG A 109 4.26 -15.45 -11.07
CA ARG A 109 3.10 -15.62 -10.19
C ARG A 109 3.60 -16.08 -8.82
N TYR A 110 3.26 -15.34 -7.77
CA TYR A 110 3.82 -15.56 -6.45
C TYR A 110 2.92 -15.01 -5.34
N SER A 111 3.09 -15.54 -4.14
CA SER A 111 2.48 -15.08 -2.91
C SER A 111 3.48 -14.29 -2.08
N HIS A 112 3.04 -13.14 -1.58
CA HIS A 112 3.89 -12.18 -0.90
C HIS A 112 3.13 -11.29 0.07
N GLY A 113 3.86 -10.54 0.88
CA GLY A 113 3.33 -9.66 1.90
C GLY A 113 3.23 -10.33 3.27
N LEU A 114 2.79 -9.56 4.26
CA LEU A 114 2.76 -10.00 5.65
C LEU A 114 1.48 -10.78 5.95
N LYS A 115 1.62 -12.01 6.47
CA LYS A 115 0.50 -12.87 6.92
C LYS A 115 -0.33 -12.19 8.01
N GLN A 116 0.29 -11.32 8.80
CA GLN A 116 -0.37 -10.47 9.77
C GLN A 116 0.04 -9.02 9.55
N VAL A 117 -0.94 -8.14 9.40
CA VAL A 117 -0.70 -6.70 9.27
C VAL A 117 -0.14 -6.18 10.59
N PRO A 118 1.01 -5.47 10.58
CA PRO A 118 1.59 -4.90 11.79
C PRO A 118 0.63 -4.01 12.57
N ALA A 119 0.71 -4.06 13.90
CA ALA A 119 -0.21 -3.33 14.78
C ALA A 119 -0.20 -1.81 14.57
N ASP A 120 0.94 -1.23 14.22
CA ASP A 120 1.07 0.20 13.93
C ASP A 120 0.43 0.60 12.59
N VAL A 121 0.47 -0.26 11.58
CA VAL A 121 -0.26 -0.07 10.31
C VAL A 121 -1.76 -0.19 10.55
N LYS A 122 -2.20 -1.16 11.37
CA LYS A 122 -3.60 -1.26 11.78
C LYS A 122 -4.07 -0.01 12.51
N ALA A 123 -3.29 0.47 13.48
CA ALA A 123 -3.57 1.68 14.24
C ALA A 123 -3.73 2.90 13.33
N LEU A 124 -2.83 3.06 12.35
CA LEU A 124 -2.93 4.11 11.34
C LEU A 124 -4.24 4.02 10.54
N ALA A 125 -4.57 2.83 10.04
CA ALA A 125 -5.79 2.62 9.26
C ALA A 125 -7.05 2.88 10.09
N VAL A 126 -7.11 2.39 11.34
CA VAL A 126 -8.24 2.64 12.25
C VAL A 126 -8.35 4.14 12.57
N GLY A 127 -7.23 4.83 12.78
CA GLY A 127 -7.22 6.28 12.98
C GLY A 127 -7.81 7.05 11.80
N MET A 128 -7.44 6.68 10.57
CA MET A 128 -7.99 7.29 9.36
C MET A 128 -9.49 7.03 9.21
N VAL A 129 -9.94 5.79 9.47
CA VAL A 129 -11.36 5.43 9.42
C VAL A 129 -12.16 6.15 10.50
N THR A 130 -11.63 6.23 11.72
CA THR A 130 -12.29 6.92 12.85
C THR A 130 -12.43 8.42 12.57
N ALA A 131 -11.39 9.05 12.03
CA ALA A 131 -11.46 10.45 11.61
C ALA A 131 -12.50 10.66 10.49
N GLY A 132 -12.55 9.75 9.51
CA GLY A 132 -13.57 9.80 8.46
C GLY A 132 -14.99 9.61 8.98
N LEU A 133 -15.20 8.67 9.91
CA LEU A 133 -16.49 8.44 10.55
C LEU A 133 -16.96 9.67 11.32
N HIS A 134 -16.06 10.34 12.04
CA HIS A 134 -16.37 11.58 12.75
C HIS A 134 -16.83 12.69 11.79
N GLU A 135 -16.11 12.90 10.67
CA GLU A 135 -16.50 13.92 9.68
C GLU A 135 -17.84 13.60 9.00
N VAL A 136 -18.12 12.32 8.72
CA VAL A 136 -19.42 11.91 8.18
C VAL A 136 -20.55 12.18 9.17
N ARG A 137 -20.36 11.84 10.46
CA ARG A 137 -21.35 12.08 11.53
C ARG A 137 -21.62 13.57 11.74
N GLU A 138 -20.61 14.42 11.59
CA GLU A 138 -20.75 15.88 11.66
C GLU A 138 -21.33 16.51 10.38
N GLY A 139 -21.62 15.70 9.34
CA GLY A 139 -22.09 16.18 8.04
C GLY A 139 -21.04 17.00 7.28
N SER A 140 -19.76 16.87 7.65
CA SER A 140 -18.64 17.67 7.14
C SER A 140 -17.78 16.92 6.11
N TRP A 141 -18.21 15.73 5.66
CA TRP A 141 -17.52 14.97 4.60
C TRP A 141 -17.50 15.75 3.28
N SER A 142 -16.52 16.64 3.19
CA SER A 142 -16.34 17.61 2.13
C SER A 142 -14.85 17.68 1.84
N ILE A 143 -14.51 17.83 0.56
CA ILE A 143 -13.12 18.02 0.15
C ILE A 143 -12.65 19.34 0.75
N ARG A 144 -11.83 19.26 1.80
CA ARG A 144 -11.22 20.46 2.41
C ARG A 144 -9.98 20.83 1.58
N ASN A 145 -10.09 21.92 0.85
CA ASN A 145 -8.97 22.55 0.18
C ASN A 145 -8.08 23.23 1.22
N GLY A 146 -7.07 22.51 1.71
CA GLY A 146 -6.19 22.98 2.78
C GLY A 146 -6.83 22.82 4.15
N GLY A 147 -6.30 21.91 4.97
CA GLY A 147 -6.68 21.82 6.38
C GLY A 147 -6.30 23.08 7.16
N LEU A 148 -6.98 23.33 8.28
CA LEU A 148 -6.65 24.41 9.21
C LEU A 148 -5.19 24.24 9.68
N SER A 149 -4.31 25.19 9.32
CA SER A 149 -2.87 25.14 9.57
C SER A 149 -2.47 25.84 10.87
N SER A 150 -3.23 26.86 11.30
CA SER A 150 -3.06 27.49 12.62
C SER A 150 -4.32 28.22 13.08
N VAL A 151 -4.52 28.25 14.39
CA VAL A 151 -5.55 29.06 15.06
C VAL A 151 -4.87 29.91 16.12
N SER A 152 -5.10 31.22 16.09
CA SER A 152 -4.74 32.13 17.18
C SER A 152 -6.00 32.63 17.88
N ILE A 153 -6.03 32.53 19.21
CA ILE A 153 -7.15 32.93 20.04
C ILE A 153 -6.75 34.20 20.82
N ASP A 154 -7.04 35.35 20.23
CA ASP A 154 -7.14 36.68 20.89
C ASP A 154 -7.81 37.61 19.86
N ASP A 155 -7.12 37.90 18.76
CA ASP A 155 -7.70 38.29 17.48
C ASP A 155 -7.99 37.02 16.68
N TYR A 156 -9.23 36.54 16.72
CA TYR A 156 -9.60 35.28 16.07
C TYR A 156 -9.16 35.26 14.60
N ARG A 157 -8.20 34.38 14.30
CA ARG A 157 -7.63 34.20 12.98
C ARG A 157 -7.40 32.73 12.74
N GLU A 158 -7.90 32.28 11.61
CA GLU A 158 -7.67 30.95 11.07
C GLU A 158 -6.76 31.07 9.86
N SER A 159 -5.68 30.29 9.86
CA SER A 159 -4.87 30.08 8.66
C SER A 159 -5.17 28.70 8.11
N TYR A 160 -5.41 28.61 6.81
CA TYR A 160 -5.58 27.35 6.09
C TYR A 160 -4.28 27.00 5.39
N ALA A 161 -3.97 25.72 5.24
CA ALA A 161 -2.78 25.24 4.55
C ALA A 161 -2.90 25.53 3.03
N THR A 162 -2.44 26.72 2.61
CA THR A 162 -2.22 27.03 1.19
C THR A 162 -0.74 26.84 0.89
N THR A 163 -0.36 25.63 0.47
CA THR A 163 0.98 25.39 -0.08
C THR A 163 0.84 25.13 -1.58
N GLY A 164 1.27 26.12 -2.38
CA GLY A 164 1.63 26.11 -3.81
C GLY A 164 0.94 25.16 -4.82
N GLU A 165 0.39 25.76 -5.89
CA GLU A 165 0.03 25.27 -7.26
C GLU A 165 -0.70 23.93 -7.47
N SER A 166 -0.77 23.08 -6.46
CA SER A 166 -1.63 21.90 -6.39
C SER A 166 -2.18 21.87 -4.98
N THR A 167 -3.39 22.42 -4.80
CA THR A 167 -4.15 22.22 -3.57
C THR A 167 -4.34 20.71 -3.38
N GLU A 168 -3.45 20.07 -2.62
CA GLU A 168 -3.62 18.66 -2.28
C GLU A 168 -4.97 18.57 -1.55
N MET A 169 -5.91 17.83 -2.14
CA MET A 169 -7.19 17.56 -1.52
C MET A 169 -6.93 16.85 -0.19
N VAL A 170 -7.13 17.55 0.92
CA VAL A 170 -6.91 16.98 2.26
C VAL A 170 -8.24 16.40 2.71
N THR A 171 -8.26 15.08 2.83
CA THR A 171 -9.34 14.30 3.43
C THR A 171 -8.78 13.56 4.64
N PRO A 172 -9.62 12.97 5.51
CA PRO A 172 -9.16 12.04 6.53
C PRO A 172 -8.32 10.88 5.99
N MET A 173 -8.44 10.59 4.69
CA MET A 173 -7.69 9.55 3.99
C MET A 173 -6.35 10.03 3.42
N SER A 174 -6.05 11.32 3.52
CA SER A 174 -4.81 11.91 3.01
C SER A 174 -3.66 11.71 4.01
N LEU A 175 -2.63 10.95 3.60
CA LEU A 175 -1.45 10.69 4.42
C LEU A 175 -0.41 11.82 4.31
N PRO A 176 0.12 12.33 5.44
CA PRO A 176 1.23 13.29 5.43
C PRO A 176 2.48 12.75 4.74
N SER A 177 3.27 13.63 4.12
CA SER A 177 4.50 13.25 3.37
C SER A 177 5.49 12.43 4.19
N ARG A 178 5.63 12.74 5.49
CA ARG A 178 6.49 11.97 6.40
C ARG A 178 6.00 10.54 6.57
N THR A 179 4.69 10.33 6.74
CA THR A 179 4.07 9.00 6.86
C THR A 179 4.19 8.23 5.55
N ARG A 180 4.00 8.88 4.40
CA ARG A 180 4.24 8.28 3.08
C ARG A 180 5.69 7.82 2.91
N ALA A 181 6.66 8.65 3.29
CA ALA A 181 8.08 8.30 3.22
C ALA A 181 8.43 7.12 4.14
N TRP A 182 7.88 7.10 5.36
CA TRP A 182 8.04 5.98 6.29
C TRP A 182 7.46 4.67 5.73
N LEU A 183 6.24 4.71 5.17
CA LEU A 183 5.63 3.54 4.53
C LEU A 183 6.46 3.03 3.35
N ARG A 184 6.93 3.93 2.47
CA ARG A 184 7.83 3.56 1.36
C ARG A 184 9.13 2.94 1.85
N ALA A 185 9.78 3.54 2.84
CA ALA A 185 11.06 3.04 3.35
C ALA A 185 10.90 1.65 3.99
N ARG A 186 9.76 1.40 4.65
CA ARG A 186 9.51 0.14 5.36
C ARG A 186 9.05 -0.99 4.45
N PHE A 187 8.17 -0.70 3.49
CA PHE A 187 7.50 -1.72 2.67
C PHE A 187 7.90 -1.66 1.19
N GLY A 188 8.19 -0.48 0.66
CA GLY A 188 8.51 -0.24 -0.75
C GLY A 188 9.95 -0.54 -1.17
N GLY A 189 10.68 -1.35 -0.39
CA GLY A 189 12.07 -1.74 -0.67
C GLY A 189 12.24 -2.73 -1.84
N GLY A 190 11.38 -2.67 -2.86
CA GLY A 190 11.39 -3.53 -4.04
C GLY A 190 10.59 -2.88 -5.18
N ALA A 191 10.52 -3.54 -6.33
CA ALA A 191 9.84 -3.05 -7.53
C ALA A 191 8.39 -2.57 -7.27
N THR A 192 7.76 -1.92 -8.25
CA THR A 192 6.36 -1.48 -8.18
C THR A 192 5.42 -2.57 -8.72
N VAL A 193 4.34 -2.90 -8.00
CA VAL A 193 3.28 -3.80 -8.51
C VAL A 193 2.41 -3.05 -9.53
N VAL A 194 2.30 -3.57 -10.77
CA VAL A 194 1.50 -2.95 -11.85
C VAL A 194 0.09 -3.55 -11.99
N GLY A 195 -0.18 -4.70 -11.35
CA GLY A 195 -1.48 -5.37 -11.43
C GLY A 195 -1.77 -6.25 -10.22
N MET A 196 -3.06 -6.40 -9.92
CA MET A 196 -3.58 -7.14 -8.77
C MET A 196 -4.67 -8.10 -9.27
N LEU A 197 -4.58 -9.37 -8.89
CA LEU A 197 -5.67 -10.36 -9.01
C LEU A 197 -6.61 -10.25 -7.80
#